data_AF-A0A1B6ER32-F1
#
_entry.id   AF-A0A1B6ER32-F1
#
_cell.length_a   1.000
_cell.length_b   1.000
_cell.length_c   1.000
_cell.angle_alpha   90.00
_cell.angle_beta   90.00
_cell.angle_gamma   90.00
#
_symmetry.space_group_name_H-M   'P 1'
#
loop_
_entity.id
_entity.type
_entity.pdbx_description
1 polymer ?
#
loop_
_entity_poly.entity_id
_entity_poly.type
_entity_poly.pdbx_seq_one_letter_code
_entity_poly.pdbx_strand_id
1 'polypeptide(L)'
;EDCVGVFMRRVFVTKMKLHPGINESYPSMLVPRVWANPRRFNFDNIGYAMLALFEVLSFKGWLDVRDILIKALGPVHAIYIHIYIFLGCMIGLTLFVGVVIANYSENKGTALLTVDQRRWCDLKKRLKIAQPLHLPPRPDGKKFRAKIYDLTQNISFKRFIA
;
A
#
# COMPACT_ATOMS: atom_id res chain seq x y z
N GLU A 1 -1.99 -1.95 43.39
CA GLU A 1 -1.04 -2.61 44.32
C GLU A 1 -0.94 -4.11 44.07
N ASP A 2 -1.97 -4.75 43.47
CA ASP A 2 -2.01 -6.20 43.23
C ASP A 2 -1.18 -6.75 42.04
N CYS A 3 -0.23 -5.97 41.51
CA CYS A 3 0.63 -6.42 40.39
C CYS A 3 1.90 -7.12 40.91
N VAL A 4 1.72 -8.16 41.74
CA VAL A 4 2.81 -8.90 42.41
C VAL A 4 2.67 -10.42 42.21
N GLY A 5 3.78 -11.15 42.30
CA GLY A 5 3.81 -12.61 42.14
C GLY A 5 3.89 -13.09 40.68
N VAL A 6 3.42 -14.31 40.43
CA VAL A 6 3.53 -15.01 39.12
C VAL A 6 2.15 -15.40 38.58
N PHE A 7 2.05 -15.58 37.26
CA PHE A 7 0.83 -16.08 36.61
C PHE A 7 1.16 -16.89 35.35
N MET A 8 0.25 -17.78 34.96
CA MET A 8 0.34 -18.50 33.68
C MET A 8 -0.08 -17.58 32.53
N ARG A 9 0.85 -17.21 31.66
CA ARG A 9 0.59 -16.42 30.46
C ARG A 9 0.49 -17.32 29.24
N ARG A 10 -0.59 -17.17 28.47
CA ARG A 10 -0.77 -17.87 27.19
C ARG A 10 0.29 -17.44 26.19
N VAL A 11 0.88 -18.40 25.50
CA VAL A 11 1.89 -18.19 24.45
C VAL A 11 1.18 -18.17 23.10
N PHE A 12 1.44 -17.14 22.32
CA PHE A 12 0.91 -17.03 20.96
C PHE A 12 1.70 -17.94 20.02
N VAL A 13 1.08 -19.05 19.60
CA VAL A 13 1.66 -20.00 18.63
C VAL A 13 1.45 -19.49 17.19
N THR A 14 0.25 -18.99 16.89
CA THR A 14 -0.10 -18.44 15.58
C THR A 14 -0.87 -17.13 15.73
N LYS A 15 -0.87 -16.32 14.66
CA LYS A 15 -1.66 -15.08 14.60
C LYS A 15 -3.14 -15.32 14.26
N MET A 16 -3.49 -16.54 13.86
CA MET A 16 -4.87 -16.90 13.54
C MET A 16 -5.66 -17.17 14.82
N LYS A 17 -6.96 -16.84 14.81
CA LYS A 17 -7.86 -17.13 15.92
C LYS A 17 -8.21 -18.63 15.91
N LEU A 18 -7.37 -19.42 16.57
CA LEU A 18 -7.63 -20.84 16.80
C LEU A 18 -8.36 -21.00 18.12
N HIS A 19 -9.43 -21.79 18.10
CA HIS A 19 -10.09 -22.27 19.31
C HIS A 19 -9.55 -23.67 19.63
N PRO A 20 -9.19 -23.94 20.89
CA PRO A 20 -8.70 -25.26 21.28
C PRO A 20 -9.82 -26.30 21.11
N GLY A 21 -9.45 -27.55 20.85
CA GLY A 21 -10.40 -28.66 20.84
C GLY A 21 -11.02 -28.92 22.21
N ILE A 22 -12.01 -29.81 22.25
CA ILE A 22 -12.62 -30.27 23.51
C ILE A 22 -11.51 -30.92 24.35
N ASN A 23 -11.28 -30.39 25.56
CA ASN A 23 -10.23 -30.77 26.53
C ASN A 23 -8.79 -30.30 26.21
N GLU A 24 -8.59 -29.41 25.25
CA GLU A 24 -7.29 -28.78 25.03
C GLU A 24 -7.23 -27.39 25.67
N SER A 25 -6.05 -27.03 26.19
CA SER A 25 -5.79 -25.68 26.69
C SER A 25 -4.68 -25.04 25.86
N TYR A 26 -4.71 -23.70 25.75
CA TYR A 26 -3.65 -22.98 25.07
C TYR A 26 -2.31 -23.21 25.78
N PRO A 27 -1.19 -23.37 25.04
CA PRO A 27 0.12 -23.46 25.65
C PRO A 27 0.37 -22.20 26.47
N SER A 28 0.83 -22.38 27.70
CA SER A 28 1.06 -21.29 28.65
C SER A 28 2.35 -21.51 29.43
N MET A 29 2.94 -20.42 29.89
CA MET A 29 4.19 -20.41 30.64
C MET A 29 4.05 -19.51 31.87
N LEU A 30 4.68 -19.91 32.97
CA LEU A 30 4.72 -19.13 34.20
C LEU A 30 5.62 -17.91 34.03
N VAL A 31 5.08 -16.71 34.26
CA VAL A 31 5.80 -15.44 34.13
C VAL A 31 5.49 -14.52 35.32
N PRO A 32 6.42 -13.62 35.70
CA PRO A 32 6.17 -12.64 36.74
C PRO A 32 5.12 -11.60 36.28
N ARG A 33 4.33 -11.09 37.23
CA ARG A 33 3.48 -9.91 37.02
C ARG A 33 4.36 -8.67 37.02
N VAL A 34 4.23 -7.84 35.99
CA VAL A 34 4.99 -6.60 35.84
C VAL A 34 4.06 -5.51 35.34
N TRP A 35 4.07 -4.36 36.00
CA TRP A 35 3.43 -3.14 35.52
C TRP A 35 4.39 -2.42 34.56
N ALA A 36 4.12 -2.50 33.27
CA ALA A 36 5.02 -1.97 32.25
C ALA A 36 4.27 -1.37 31.06
N ASN A 37 4.87 -0.34 30.46
CA ASN A 37 4.40 0.25 29.21
C ASN A 37 4.59 -0.70 28.02
N PRO A 38 3.82 -0.51 26.93
CA PRO A 38 4.06 -1.22 25.68
C PRO A 38 5.50 -1.01 25.22
N ARG A 39 6.19 -2.10 24.85
CA ARG A 39 7.62 -2.03 24.52
C ARG A 39 7.93 -1.20 23.27
N ARG A 40 6.97 -1.04 22.35
CA ARG A 40 7.19 -0.37 21.06
C ARG A 40 6.95 1.14 21.12
N PHE A 41 6.05 1.60 21.98
CA PHE A 41 5.69 3.01 22.04
C PHE A 41 5.21 3.40 23.43
N ASN A 42 5.46 4.65 23.80
CA ASN A 42 4.91 5.30 24.98
C ASN A 42 4.83 6.82 24.71
N PHE A 43 4.12 7.53 25.58
CA PHE A 43 3.94 8.99 25.50
C PHE A 43 4.51 9.68 26.75
N ASP A 44 5.47 9.04 27.43
CA ASP A 44 6.01 9.54 28.70
C ASP A 44 6.91 10.77 28.50
N ASN A 45 7.59 10.85 27.35
CA ASN A 45 8.45 11.97 26.97
C ASN A 45 8.14 12.43 25.55
N ILE A 46 8.43 13.70 25.25
CA ILE A 46 8.17 14.28 23.93
C ILE A 46 8.88 13.52 22.80
N GLY A 47 10.11 13.04 23.01
CA GLY A 47 10.87 12.29 22.00
C GLY A 47 10.22 10.94 21.66
N TYR A 48 9.79 10.18 22.69
CA TYR A 48 9.08 8.92 22.47
C TYR A 48 7.70 9.13 21.87
N ALA A 49 7.00 10.19 22.27
CA ALA A 49 5.74 10.58 21.65
C ALA A 49 5.91 10.90 20.16
N MET A 50 6.93 11.68 19.80
CA MET A 50 7.26 11.97 18.40
C MET A 50 7.61 10.71 17.62
N LEU A 51 8.40 9.80 18.19
CA LEU A 51 8.74 8.53 17.55
C LEU A 51 7.50 7.65 17.32
N ALA A 52 6.63 7.54 18.33
CA ALA A 52 5.37 6.80 18.24
C ALA A 52 4.46 7.37 17.14
N LEU A 53 4.34 8.70 17.08
CA LEU A 53 3.56 9.40 16.07
C LEU A 53 4.18 9.30 14.66
N PHE A 54 5.50 9.22 14.57
CA PHE A 54 6.21 8.94 13.32
C PHE A 54 5.97 7.50 12.83
N GLU A 55 5.98 6.51 13.72
CA GLU A 55 5.59 5.14 13.37
C GLU A 55 4.13 5.09 12.87
N VAL A 56 3.21 5.78 13.56
CA VAL A 56 1.79 5.88 13.16
C VAL A 56 1.63 6.52 11.77
N LEU A 57 2.46 7.50 11.40
CA LEU A 57 2.43 8.11 10.06
C LEU A 57 2.70 7.11 8.94
N SER A 58 3.40 6.00 9.22
CA SER A 58 3.62 4.94 8.24
C SER A 58 2.40 4.05 7.97
N PHE A 59 1.28 4.31 8.66
CA PHE A 59 0.07 3.47 8.69
C PHE A 59 0.29 2.03 9.17
N LYS A 60 1.45 1.72 9.76
CA LYS A 60 1.74 0.38 10.30
C LYS A 60 1.53 0.35 11.80
N GLY A 61 0.79 -0.64 12.28
CA GLY A 61 0.59 -0.86 13.72
C GLY A 61 -0.23 0.22 14.45
N TRP A 62 -0.80 1.21 13.75
CA TRP A 62 -1.56 2.29 14.37
C TRP A 62 -2.82 1.82 15.10
N LEU A 63 -3.42 0.71 14.66
CA LEU A 63 -4.55 0.08 15.34
C LEU A 63 -4.16 -0.42 16.74
N ASP A 64 -2.95 -0.95 16.91
CA ASP A 64 -2.46 -1.37 18.22
C ASP A 64 -2.31 -0.15 19.15
N VAL A 65 -1.80 0.97 18.63
CA VAL A 65 -1.70 2.24 19.37
C VAL A 65 -3.07 2.74 19.79
N ARG A 66 -4.04 2.78 18.86
CA ARG A 66 -5.43 3.17 19.13
C ARG A 66 -6.06 2.28 20.21
N ASP A 67 -5.95 0.97 20.07
CA ASP A 67 -6.60 0.01 20.96
C ASP A 67 -6.00 0.04 22.37
N ILE A 68 -4.69 0.24 22.47
CA ILE A 68 -4.02 0.45 23.76
C ILE A 68 -4.47 1.75 24.39
N LEU A 69 -4.59 2.84 23.61
CA LEU A 69 -5.04 4.13 24.11
C LEU A 69 -6.48 4.07 24.65
N ILE A 70 -7.37 3.39 23.93
CA ILE A 70 -8.76 3.13 24.37
C ILE A 70 -8.79 2.36 25.69
N LYS A 71 -7.97 1.31 25.81
CA LYS A 71 -7.93 0.46 27.01
C LYS A 71 -7.32 1.17 28.22
N ALA A 72 -6.32 2.02 28.01
CA ALA A 72 -5.58 2.66 29.10
C ALA A 72 -6.23 3.96 29.59
N LEU A 73 -6.74 4.80 28.67
CA LEU A 73 -7.25 6.13 28.99
C LEU A 73 -8.76 6.28 28.71
N GLY A 74 -9.35 5.36 27.96
CA GLY A 74 -10.77 5.39 27.58
C GLY A 74 -11.02 5.75 26.11
N PRO A 75 -12.26 5.56 25.64
CA PRO A 75 -12.60 5.61 24.21
C PRO A 75 -12.47 7.00 23.58
N VAL A 76 -12.64 8.07 24.36
CA VAL A 76 -12.58 9.46 23.86
C VAL A 76 -11.20 9.79 23.28
N HIS A 77 -10.13 9.25 23.88
CA HIS A 77 -8.76 9.49 23.41
C HIS A 77 -8.46 8.84 22.06
N ALA A 78 -9.28 7.90 21.59
CA ALA A 78 -9.13 7.36 20.23
C ALA A 78 -9.30 8.45 19.16
N ILE A 79 -10.09 9.49 19.44
CA ILE A 79 -10.34 10.61 18.53
C ILE A 79 -9.02 11.30 18.15
N TYR A 80 -8.10 11.47 19.12
CA TYR A 80 -6.78 12.05 18.89
C TYR A 80 -6.01 11.32 17.78
N ILE A 81 -5.93 9.99 17.86
CA ILE A 81 -5.22 9.17 16.85
C ILE A 81 -5.90 9.23 15.49
N HIS A 82 -7.24 9.22 15.43
CA HIS A 82 -7.95 9.31 14.16
C HIS A 82 -7.74 10.66 13.48
N ILE A 83 -7.81 11.77 14.23
CA ILE A 83 -7.54 13.12 13.70
C ILE A 83 -6.09 13.23 13.22
N TYR A 84 -5.13 12.72 14.01
CA TYR A 84 -3.72 12.73 13.66
C TYR A 84 -3.46 11.98 12.34
N ILE A 85 -4.04 10.80 12.17
CA ILE A 85 -3.89 10.00 10.94
C ILE A 85 -4.54 10.70 9.75
N PHE A 86 -5.72 11.30 9.94
CA PHE A 86 -6.39 12.03 8.88
C PHE A 86 -5.53 13.21 8.40
N LEU A 87 -5.07 14.06 9.32
CA LEU A 87 -4.24 15.22 8.95
C LEU A 87 -2.85 14.81 8.45
N GLY A 88 -2.15 13.95 9.18
CA GLY A 88 -0.77 13.57 8.88
C GLY A 88 -0.65 12.74 7.61
N CYS A 89 -1.49 11.72 7.46
CA CYS A 89 -1.33 10.78 6.37
C CYS A 89 -2.15 11.13 5.13
N MET A 90 -3.40 11.56 5.27
CA MET A 90 -4.23 11.89 4.10
C MET A 90 -3.85 13.25 3.50
N ILE A 91 -3.47 14.22 4.33
CA ILE A 91 -3.10 15.56 3.86
C ILE A 91 -1.57 15.73 3.84
N GLY A 92 -0.87 15.42 4.93
CA GLY A 92 0.58 15.63 5.03
C GLY A 92 1.39 14.86 3.98
N LEU A 93 1.21 13.52 3.90
CA LEU A 93 1.95 12.71 2.93
C LEU A 93 1.57 13.02 1.48
N THR A 94 0.31 13.38 1.21
CA THR A 94 -0.11 13.75 -0.15
C THR A 94 0.47 15.09 -0.58
N LEU A 95 0.60 16.06 0.34
CA LEU A 95 1.32 17.30 0.07
C LEU A 95 2.79 17.05 -0.27
N PHE A 96 3.47 16.17 0.46
CA PHE A 96 4.85 15.80 0.15
C PHE A 96 4.98 15.23 -1.26
N VAL A 97 4.11 14.28 -1.64
CA VAL A 97 4.07 13.72 -3.00
C VAL A 97 3.78 14.82 -4.04
N GLY A 98 2.86 15.73 -3.74
CA GLY A 98 2.52 16.86 -4.60
C GLY A 98 3.72 17.77 -4.89
N VAL A 99 4.48 18.14 -3.85
CA VAL A 99 5.69 18.96 -3.98
C VAL A 99 6.76 18.26 -4.81
N VAL A 100 6.99 16.96 -4.59
CA VAL A 100 7.96 16.18 -5.37
C VAL A 100 7.57 16.10 -6.85
N ILE A 101 6.29 15.87 -7.16
CA ILE A 101 5.80 15.82 -8.55
C ILE A 101 5.91 17.20 -9.21
N ALA A 102 5.57 18.27 -8.50
CA ALA A 102 5.68 19.64 -9.00
C ALA A 102 7.14 19.97 -9.34
N ASN A 103 8.06 19.70 -8.42
CA ASN A 103 9.50 19.92 -8.63
C ASN A 103 10.05 19.06 -9.77
N TYR A 104 9.64 17.79 -9.88
CA TYR A 104 10.02 16.93 -11.01
C TYR A 104 9.52 17.47 -12.35
N SER A 105 8.27 17.95 -12.42
CA SER A 105 7.70 18.55 -13.63
C SER A 105 8.40 19.86 -14.02
N GLU A 106 8.84 20.63 -13.02
CA GLU A 106 9.61 21.86 -13.21
C GLU A 106 11.01 21.56 -13.76
N ASN A 107 11.75 20.64 -13.13
CA ASN A 107 13.08 20.21 -13.59
C ASN A 107 13.06 19.60 -14.99
N LYS A 108 11.96 18.96 -15.38
CA LYS A 108 11.76 18.43 -16.74
C LYS A 108 11.42 19.50 -17.78
N GLY A 109 11.16 20.74 -17.35
CA GLY A 109 10.72 21.84 -18.22
C GLY A 109 9.30 21.71 -18.73
N THR A 110 8.49 20.81 -18.15
CA THR A 110 7.10 20.55 -18.58
C THR A 110 6.06 21.24 -17.70
N ALA A 111 6.49 21.93 -16.63
CA ALA A 111 5.60 22.62 -15.69
C ALA A 111 4.84 23.79 -16.33
N LEU A 112 5.49 24.57 -17.19
CA LEU A 112 4.91 25.75 -17.85
C LEU A 112 4.08 25.41 -19.10
N LEU A 113 4.08 24.15 -19.54
CA LEU A 113 3.33 23.72 -20.72
C LEU A 113 1.85 23.53 -20.41
N THR A 114 0.98 23.95 -21.33
CA THR A 114 -0.46 23.64 -21.26
C THR A 114 -0.70 22.13 -21.40
N VAL A 115 -1.90 21.68 -20.99
CA VAL A 115 -2.28 20.27 -21.08
C VAL A 115 -2.17 19.74 -22.51
N ASP A 116 -2.60 20.52 -23.52
CA ASP A 116 -2.53 20.11 -24.92
C ASP A 116 -1.11 20.13 -25.49
N GLN A 117 -0.26 21.08 -25.06
CA GLN A 117 1.17 21.06 -25.41
C GLN A 117 1.87 19.82 -24.84
N ARG A 118 1.53 19.41 -23.62
CA ARG A 118 2.07 18.18 -23.01
C ARG A 118 1.61 16.94 -23.78
N ARG A 119 0.32 16.85 -24.12
CA ARG A 119 -0.24 15.79 -24.96
C ARG A 119 0.44 15.72 -26.32
N TRP A 120 0.72 16.88 -26.95
CA TRP A 120 1.46 16.95 -28.21
C TRP A 120 2.89 16.43 -28.09
N CYS A 121 3.62 16.83 -27.04
CA CYS A 121 4.96 16.31 -26.76
C CYS A 121 4.95 14.79 -26.55
N ASP A 122 3.94 14.26 -25.84
CA ASP A 122 3.78 12.82 -25.64
C ASP A 122 3.44 12.08 -26.93
N LEU A 123 2.58 12.65 -27.79
CA LEU A 123 2.28 12.13 -29.12
C LEU A 123 3.53 12.09 -30.00
N LYS A 124 4.31 13.17 -30.05
CA LYS A 124 5.55 13.26 -30.82
C LYS A 124 6.55 12.19 -30.38
N LYS A 125 6.67 11.93 -29.07
CA LYS A 125 7.51 10.85 -28.53
C LYS A 125 7.00 9.46 -28.96
N ARG A 126 5.69 9.22 -28.88
CA ARG A 126 5.09 7.94 -29.33
C ARG A 126 5.30 7.70 -30.82
N LEU A 127 5.10 8.72 -31.66
CA LEU A 127 5.35 8.65 -33.09
C LEU A 127 6.82 8.37 -33.42
N LYS A 128 7.76 8.93 -32.66
CA LYS A 128 9.20 8.65 -32.83
C LYS A 128 9.55 7.18 -32.57
N ILE A 129 8.79 6.50 -31.71
CA ILE A 129 9.00 5.09 -31.35
C ILE A 129 8.17 4.17 -32.26
N ALA A 130 7.10 4.69 -32.88
CA ALA A 130 6.25 3.92 -33.79
C ALA A 130 7.05 3.53 -35.05
N GLN A 131 7.10 2.22 -35.30
CA GLN A 131 7.72 1.67 -36.50
C GLN A 131 6.65 1.37 -37.55
N PRO A 132 7.01 1.39 -38.85
CA PRO A 132 6.09 0.96 -39.90
C PRO A 132 5.66 -0.49 -39.63
N LEU A 133 4.41 -0.78 -39.99
CA LEU A 133 3.88 -2.13 -39.83
C LEU A 133 4.66 -3.09 -40.74
N HIS A 134 5.38 -4.05 -40.15
CA HIS A 134 6.11 -5.10 -40.88
C HIS A 134 5.16 -6.21 -41.37
N LEU A 135 4.07 -5.84 -42.06
CA LEU A 135 3.14 -6.80 -42.65
C LEU A 135 3.34 -6.84 -44.16
N PRO A 136 3.66 -8.00 -44.75
CA PRO A 136 3.80 -8.10 -46.20
C PRO A 136 2.44 -7.90 -46.90
N PRO A 137 2.45 -7.42 -48.15
CA PRO A 137 1.22 -7.25 -48.93
C PRO A 137 0.55 -8.60 -49.22
N ARG A 138 -0.75 -8.54 -49.54
CA ARG A 138 -1.52 -9.72 -49.95
C ARG A 138 -0.84 -10.40 -51.16
N PRO A 139 -0.62 -11.73 -51.14
CA PRO A 139 0.00 -12.43 -52.27
C PRO A 139 -0.93 -12.48 -53.49
N ASP A 140 -0.50 -11.93 -54.63
CA ASP A 140 -1.22 -12.03 -55.91
C ASP A 140 -0.62 -13.13 -56.80
N GLY A 141 -1.49 -14.00 -57.32
CA GLY A 141 -1.12 -15.10 -58.23
C GLY A 141 -1.48 -16.51 -57.76
N LYS A 142 -1.61 -16.77 -56.44
CA LYS A 142 -2.05 -18.08 -55.90
C LYS A 142 -3.26 -17.94 -54.98
N LYS A 143 -4.45 -18.36 -55.44
CA LYS A 143 -5.73 -18.29 -54.69
C LYS A 143 -5.65 -18.94 -53.30
N PHE A 144 -4.87 -20.00 -53.14
CA PHE A 144 -4.68 -20.69 -51.85
C PHE A 144 -3.93 -19.84 -50.82
N ARG A 145 -2.81 -19.23 -51.21
CA ARG A 145 -2.02 -18.34 -50.33
C ARG A 145 -2.83 -17.11 -49.91
N ALA A 146 -3.62 -16.57 -50.83
CA ALA A 146 -4.52 -15.45 -50.55
C ALA A 146 -5.61 -15.83 -49.52
N LYS A 147 -6.25 -17.01 -49.64
CA LYS A 147 -7.24 -17.48 -48.66
C LYS A 147 -6.67 -17.69 -47.25
N ILE A 148 -5.44 -18.24 -47.14
CA ILE A 148 -4.77 -18.43 -45.84
C ILE A 148 -4.37 -17.08 -45.24
N TYR A 149 -3.90 -16.14 -46.04
CA TYR A 149 -3.60 -14.78 -45.58
C TYR A 149 -4.86 -14.10 -45.02
N ASP A 150 -5.99 -14.19 -45.74
CA ASP A 150 -7.26 -13.61 -45.31
C ASP A 150 -7.79 -14.25 -44.00
N LEU A 151 -7.63 -15.57 -43.84
CA LEU A 151 -7.99 -16.27 -42.61
C LEU A 151 -7.12 -15.87 -41.42
N THR A 152 -5.79 -15.83 -41.61
CA THR A 152 -4.83 -15.52 -40.54
C THR A 152 -4.85 -14.05 -40.11
N GLN A 153 -5.17 -13.14 -41.03
CA GLN A 153 -5.29 -11.71 -40.72
C GLN A 153 -6.66 -11.29 -40.16
N ASN A 154 -7.66 -12.18 -40.20
CA ASN A 154 -9.00 -11.92 -39.68
C ASN A 154 -8.98 -11.63 -38.17
N ILE A 155 -9.78 -10.67 -37.72
CA ILE A 155 -9.90 -10.27 -36.32
C ILE A 155 -10.39 -11.43 -35.44
N SER A 156 -11.28 -12.28 -35.96
CA SER A 156 -11.80 -13.44 -35.22
C SER A 156 -10.73 -14.49 -34.99
N PHE A 157 -9.87 -14.72 -36.00
CA PHE A 157 -8.74 -15.64 -35.86
C PHE A 157 -7.69 -15.09 -34.88
N LYS A 158 -7.37 -13.78 -34.98
CA LYS A 158 -6.46 -13.10 -34.04
C LYS A 158 -6.97 -13.17 -32.60
N ARG A 159 -8.27 -12.95 -32.37
CA ARG A 159 -8.91 -13.04 -31.04
C ARG A 159 -9.03 -14.48 -30.52
N PHE A 160 -9.09 -15.48 -31.41
CA PHE A 160 -9.12 -16.88 -31.02
C PHE A 160 -7.74 -17.40 -30.57
N ILE A 161 -6.66 -16.83 -31.13
CA ILE A 161 -5.27 -17.18 -30.80
C ILE A 161 -4.71 -16.37 -29.62
N ALA A 162 -5.20 -15.14 -29.41
CA ALA A 162 -4.83 -14.28 -28.28
C ALA A 162 -5.37 -14.82 -26.95
#